data_AF-A0AAP0RDI3-F1
#
_entry.id   AF-A0AAP0RDI3-F1
#
_cell.length_a   1.000
_cell.length_b   1.000
_cell.length_c   1.000
_cell.angle_alpha   90.00
_cell.angle_beta   90.00
_cell.angle_gamma   90.00
#
_symmetry.space_group_name_H-M   'P 1'
#
loop_
_entity.id
_entity.type
_entity.pdbx_description
1 polymer ?
#
loop_
_entity_poly.entity_id
_entity_poly.type
_entity_poly.pdbx_seq_one_letter_code
_entity_poly.pdbx_strand_id
1 'polypeptide(L)'
;MDYCFLYYVNWLHGDIRQYNIENPKNPVLTGQVWVGGLIQKGGSVVAEAEDGKTWQFDIPKIQFYPELLEKGSHMLQIDIDTRKGSLAINHNFFVDFGTEPDGPSLTHEMRYLGDDCTSDIWV
;
A
#
# COMPACT_ATOMS: atom_id res chain seq x y z
N MET A 1 -11.43 -15.56 12.77
CA MET A 1 -10.40 -14.63 12.28
C MET A 1 -9.11 -15.41 12.22
N ASP A 2 -8.51 -15.54 11.04
CA ASP A 2 -7.34 -16.39 10.86
C ASP A 2 -6.08 -15.61 11.29
N TYR A 3 -5.53 -15.90 12.46
CA TYR A 3 -4.38 -15.21 13.08
C TYR A 3 -3.04 -15.48 12.37
N CYS A 4 -3.08 -16.04 11.16
CA CYS A 4 -1.93 -16.63 10.51
C CYS A 4 -1.34 -15.74 9.42
N PHE A 5 -1.87 -14.55 9.15
CA PHE A 5 -1.35 -13.67 8.10
C PHE A 5 -1.09 -12.23 8.55
N LEU A 6 0.05 -11.68 8.13
CA LEU A 6 0.43 -10.28 8.22
C LEU A 6 0.45 -9.65 6.83
N TYR A 7 -0.16 -8.48 6.69
CA TYR A 7 -0.13 -7.70 5.45
C TYR A 7 0.77 -6.48 5.63
N TYR A 8 1.56 -6.18 4.60
CA TYR A 8 2.48 -5.05 4.57
C TYR A 8 2.32 -4.29 3.26
N VAL A 9 2.14 -2.98 3.35
CA VAL A 9 2.03 -2.08 2.20
C VAL A 9 3.29 -1.23 2.11
N ASN A 10 4.01 -1.34 1.01
CA ASN A 10 5.16 -0.50 0.71
C ASN A 10 4.76 0.55 -0.31
N TRP A 11 4.23 1.66 0.17
CA TRP A 11 3.72 2.73 -0.69
C TRP A 11 4.80 3.38 -1.57
N LEU A 12 6.06 3.43 -1.10
CA LEU A 12 7.15 4.00 -1.88
C LEU A 12 7.59 3.06 -3.01
N HIS A 13 7.69 1.76 -2.72
CA HIS A 13 8.14 0.75 -3.68
C HIS A 13 7.01 0.27 -4.61
N GLY A 14 5.76 0.37 -4.16
CA GLY A 14 4.58 0.04 -4.94
C GLY A 14 4.16 -1.42 -4.85
N ASP A 15 4.28 -2.04 -3.67
CA ASP A 15 3.88 -3.42 -3.51
C ASP A 15 3.16 -3.69 -2.18
N ILE A 16 2.24 -4.65 -2.23
CA ILE A 16 1.53 -5.18 -1.07
C ILE A 16 1.96 -6.62 -0.91
N ARG A 17 2.32 -7.00 0.33
CA ARG A 17 2.82 -8.32 0.68
C ARG A 17 1.93 -8.99 1.71
N GLN A 18 1.83 -10.31 1.59
CA GLN A 18 1.21 -11.20 2.56
C GLN A 18 2.27 -12.15 3.10
N TYR A 19 2.38 -12.21 4.42
CA TYR A 19 3.27 -13.12 5.14
C TYR A 19 2.43 -14.10 5.96
N ASN A 20 2.69 -15.41 5.84
CA ASN A 20 2.23 -16.38 6.82
C ASN A 20 3.06 -16.20 8.12
N ILE A 21 2.36 -16.03 9.24
CA ILE A 21 2.90 -15.80 10.58
C ILE A 21 2.46 -16.88 11.58
N GLU A 22 2.13 -18.10 11.14
CA GLU A 22 1.90 -19.27 12.02
C GLU A 22 3.06 -19.46 13.02
N ASN A 23 4.29 -19.22 12.58
CA ASN A 23 5.43 -19.01 13.47
C ASN A 23 5.85 -17.53 13.41
N PRO A 24 5.46 -16.69 14.40
CA PRO A 24 5.76 -15.26 14.39
C PRO A 24 7.26 -14.93 14.40
N LYS A 25 8.11 -15.87 14.85
CA LYS A 25 9.57 -15.70 14.83
C LYS A 25 10.18 -15.93 13.44
N ASN A 26 9.42 -16.54 12.53
CA ASN A 26 9.87 -16.84 11.17
C ASN A 26 8.74 -16.60 10.16
N PRO A 27 8.36 -15.34 9.88
CA PRO A 27 7.36 -15.02 8.87
C PRO A 27 7.77 -15.48 7.46
N VAL A 28 6.85 -16.08 6.73
CA VAL A 28 7.08 -16.59 5.37
C VAL A 28 6.30 -15.76 4.37
N LEU A 29 6.97 -15.15 3.38
CA LEU A 29 6.28 -14.45 2.28
C LEU A 29 5.49 -15.46 1.44
N THR A 30 4.18 -15.26 1.32
CA THR A 30 3.31 -16.15 0.53
C THR A 30 2.71 -15.47 -0.69
N GLY A 31 2.53 -14.14 -0.65
CA GLY A 31 1.88 -13.39 -1.72
C GLY A 31 2.45 -11.98 -1.86
N GLN A 32 2.49 -11.49 -3.09
CA GLN A 32 2.92 -10.13 -3.43
C GLN A 32 2.16 -9.64 -4.67
N VAL A 33 1.66 -8.42 -4.62
CA VAL A 33 1.10 -7.71 -5.78
C VAL A 33 1.76 -6.35 -5.91
N TRP A 34 1.93 -5.91 -7.16
CA TRP A 34 2.52 -4.62 -7.50
C TRP A 34 1.42 -3.64 -7.89
N VAL A 35 1.42 -2.48 -7.26
CA VAL A 35 0.44 -1.41 -7.44
C VAL A 35 1.05 -0.07 -7.03
N GLY A 36 1.09 0.87 -7.97
CA GLY A 36 1.71 2.18 -7.73
C GLY A 36 3.20 2.06 -7.42
N GLY A 37 3.74 2.96 -6.61
CA GLY A 37 5.17 3.01 -6.28
C GLY A 37 5.97 3.90 -7.23
N LEU A 38 7.01 4.52 -6.68
CA LEU A 38 7.93 5.40 -7.40
C LEU A 38 9.23 4.70 -7.77
N ILE A 39 9.59 3.67 -7.00
CA ILE A 39 10.77 2.83 -7.22
C ILE A 39 10.35 1.66 -8.09
N GLN A 40 9.92 1.97 -9.31
CA GLN A 40 9.69 1.00 -10.36
C GLN A 40 10.77 1.16 -11.42
N LYS A 41 11.03 0.10 -12.18
CA LYS A 41 11.97 0.16 -13.32
C LYS A 41 11.43 1.18 -14.34
N GLY A 42 12.06 2.35 -14.41
CA GLY A 42 11.62 3.49 -15.23
C GLY A 42 11.03 4.69 -14.45
N GLY A 43 11.03 4.66 -13.11
CA GLY A 43 10.54 5.75 -12.25
C GLY A 43 11.58 6.83 -11.94
N SER A 44 11.13 7.94 -11.34
CA SER A 44 11.89 9.19 -11.19
C SER A 44 12.81 9.26 -9.96
N VAL A 45 12.92 8.20 -9.15
CA VAL A 45 13.65 8.20 -7.86
C VAL A 45 15.02 7.53 -7.99
N VAL A 46 16.08 8.20 -7.52
CA VAL A 46 17.48 7.73 -7.52
C VAL A 46 18.10 7.94 -6.12
N ALA A 47 18.98 7.03 -5.64
CA ALA A 47 19.53 6.99 -4.27
C ALA A 47 21.00 7.46 -4.16
N GLU A 48 21.47 7.72 -2.93
CA GLU A 48 22.76 8.35 -2.57
C GLU A 48 23.59 7.59 -1.50
N ALA A 49 24.92 7.83 -1.43
CA ALA A 49 25.94 6.98 -0.77
C ALA A 49 26.67 7.60 0.46
N GLU A 50 27.45 6.78 1.17
CA GLU A 50 28.15 7.08 2.45
C GLU A 50 29.42 7.96 2.34
N ASP A 51 29.91 8.29 1.13
CA ASP A 51 31.13 9.05 0.89
C ASP A 51 30.94 10.58 0.97
N GLY A 52 29.79 11.03 1.49
CA GLY A 52 29.45 12.45 1.60
C GLY A 52 29.13 13.11 0.26
N LYS A 53 29.05 12.35 -0.84
CA LYS A 53 28.27 12.80 -2.01
C LYS A 53 26.82 12.87 -1.55
N THR A 54 26.42 14.14 -1.39
CA THR A 54 25.11 14.80 -1.29
C THR A 54 24.38 15.14 -2.61
N TRP A 55 23.13 14.75 -2.84
CA TRP A 55 22.26 15.05 -3.96
C TRP A 55 20.90 15.20 -3.29
N GLN A 56 20.67 16.46 -2.96
CA GLN A 56 19.64 16.91 -2.07
C GLN A 56 18.29 16.96 -2.79
N PHE A 57 17.23 16.58 -2.08
CA PHE A 57 15.93 17.23 -2.28
C PHE A 57 15.53 17.89 -0.96
N ASP A 58 15.24 19.18 -1.02
CA ASP A 58 14.53 19.87 0.07
C ASP A 58 13.06 19.43 0.05
N ILE A 59 12.56 18.91 1.17
CA ILE A 59 11.20 18.37 1.28
C ILE A 59 10.28 19.32 2.05
N PRO A 60 9.40 20.06 1.33
CA PRO A 60 8.09 20.43 1.86
C PRO A 60 6.94 20.04 0.89
N LYS A 61 5.89 19.44 1.46
CA LYS A 61 4.56 19.07 0.90
C LYS A 61 4.54 18.43 -0.51
N ILE A 62 4.21 17.12 -0.53
CA ILE A 62 3.58 16.44 -1.68
C ILE A 62 4.53 16.24 -2.89
N GLN A 63 5.75 15.76 -2.68
CA GLN A 63 6.71 15.54 -3.78
C GLN A 63 6.90 14.08 -4.21
N PHE A 64 6.48 13.11 -3.40
CA PHE A 64 6.51 11.71 -3.82
C PHE A 64 5.47 11.44 -4.92
N TYR A 65 4.29 12.06 -4.82
CA TYR A 65 3.27 12.02 -5.85
C TYR A 65 2.71 13.44 -6.04
N PRO A 66 3.42 14.32 -6.78
CA PRO A 66 2.97 15.71 -6.97
C PRO A 66 1.61 15.79 -7.66
N GLU A 67 1.35 14.83 -8.55
CA GLU A 67 0.07 14.69 -9.25
C GLU A 67 -1.05 14.19 -8.34
N LEU A 68 -0.78 13.73 -7.11
CA LEU A 68 -1.80 13.19 -6.22
C LEU A 68 -2.85 14.24 -5.83
N LEU A 69 -2.44 15.52 -5.77
CA LEU A 69 -3.37 16.63 -5.56
C LEU A 69 -4.29 16.87 -6.75
N GLU A 70 -3.87 16.50 -7.95
CA GLU A 70 -4.63 16.69 -9.19
C GLU A 70 -5.45 15.44 -9.56
N LYS A 71 -4.95 14.26 -9.20
CA LYS A 71 -5.50 12.96 -9.61
C LYS A 71 -6.23 12.22 -8.49
N GLY A 72 -6.01 12.59 -7.23
CA GLY A 72 -6.65 11.94 -6.08
C GLY A 72 -6.09 10.55 -5.78
N SER A 73 -6.67 9.90 -4.78
CA SER A 73 -6.38 8.51 -4.44
C SER A 73 -7.33 7.55 -5.14
N HIS A 74 -7.02 6.24 -5.08
CA HIS A 74 -7.88 5.18 -5.57
C HIS A 74 -8.14 4.17 -4.47
N MET A 75 -9.32 3.56 -4.46
CA MET A 75 -9.59 2.34 -3.71
C MET A 75 -9.48 1.13 -4.61
N LEU A 76 -8.75 0.14 -4.15
CA LEU A 76 -8.61 -1.16 -4.80
C LEU A 76 -9.02 -2.25 -3.82
N GLN A 77 -9.56 -3.33 -4.37
CA GLN A 77 -9.81 -4.55 -3.62
C GLN A 77 -8.77 -5.60 -4.02
N ILE A 78 -8.22 -6.28 -3.03
CA ILE A 78 -7.31 -7.41 -3.21
C ILE A 78 -8.03 -8.68 -2.79
N ASP A 79 -8.13 -9.63 -3.71
CA ASP A 79 -8.63 -10.96 -3.43
C ASP A 79 -7.49 -11.78 -2.80
N ILE A 80 -7.81 -12.47 -1.70
CA ILE A 80 -6.84 -13.19 -0.87
C ILE A 80 -7.21 -14.67 -0.82
N ASP A 81 -6.28 -15.55 -1.19
CA ASP A 81 -6.39 -16.99 -0.89
C ASP A 81 -5.71 -17.27 0.45
N THR A 82 -6.50 -17.43 1.50
CA THR A 82 -5.98 -17.71 2.86
C THR A 82 -5.48 -19.14 3.04
N ARG A 83 -5.71 -20.05 2.09
CA ARG A 83 -5.22 -21.45 2.15
C ARG A 83 -3.87 -21.62 1.49
N LYS A 84 -3.67 -20.97 0.34
CA LYS A 84 -2.41 -21.06 -0.43
C LYS A 84 -1.52 -19.83 -0.23
N GLY A 85 -2.07 -18.74 0.29
CA GLY A 85 -1.36 -17.52 0.63
C GLY A 85 -1.13 -16.57 -0.55
N SER A 86 -2.00 -16.55 -1.57
CA SER A 86 -1.84 -15.68 -2.74
C SER A 86 -2.65 -14.38 -2.65
N LEU A 87 -2.13 -13.32 -3.27
CA LEU A 87 -2.80 -12.03 -3.48
C LEU A 87 -3.09 -11.82 -4.97
N ALA A 88 -4.27 -11.29 -5.30
CA ALA A 88 -4.63 -10.87 -6.66
C ALA A 88 -5.43 -9.56 -6.62
N ILE A 89 -5.18 -8.66 -7.58
CA ILE A 89 -6.00 -7.45 -7.72
C ILE A 89 -7.36 -7.83 -8.28
N ASN A 90 -8.44 -7.40 -7.61
CA ASN A 90 -9.79 -7.58 -8.10
C ASN A 90 -10.10 -6.52 -9.16
N HIS A 91 -10.06 -6.92 -10.44
CA HIS A 91 -10.31 -6.01 -11.56
C HIS A 91 -11.76 -5.56 -11.72
N ASN A 92 -12.70 -6.13 -10.95
CA ASN A 92 -14.11 -5.73 -10.98
C ASN A 92 -14.44 -4.64 -9.95
N PHE A 93 -13.48 -4.28 -9.08
CA PHE A 93 -13.65 -3.26 -8.06
C PHE A 93 -12.59 -2.17 -8.20
N PHE A 94 -13.04 -0.95 -8.43
CA PHE A 94 -12.20 0.24 -8.53
C PHE A 94 -13.01 1.46 -8.14
N VAL A 95 -12.50 2.26 -7.21
CA VAL A 95 -13.08 3.56 -6.86
C VAL A 95 -12.04 4.63 -7.09
N ASP A 96 -12.41 5.66 -7.83
CA ASP A 96 -11.55 6.80 -8.16
C ASP A 96 -12.02 8.03 -7.36
N PHE A 97 -11.14 8.54 -6.49
CA PHE A 97 -11.40 9.73 -5.69
C PHE A 97 -10.89 11.02 -6.35
N GLY A 98 -10.34 10.95 -7.56
CA GLY A 98 -9.99 12.10 -8.38
C GLY A 98 -11.21 12.87 -8.89
N THR A 99 -12.37 12.22 -8.99
CA THR A 99 -13.59 12.79 -9.55
C THR A 99 -14.61 13.26 -8.50
N GLU A 100 -14.17 13.45 -7.25
CA GLU A 100 -15.05 13.94 -6.18
C GLU A 100 -15.56 15.37 -6.48
N PRO A 101 -16.80 15.73 -6.06
CA PRO A 101 -17.46 16.99 -6.46
C PRO A 101 -16.67 18.27 -6.12
N ASP A 102 -15.90 18.26 -5.03
CA ASP A 102 -15.12 19.40 -4.53
C ASP A 102 -13.62 19.27 -4.83
N GLY A 103 -13.26 18.39 -5.77
CA GLY A 103 -11.90 18.12 -6.18
C GLY A 103 -11.31 16.85 -5.59
N PRO A 104 -10.09 16.46 -6.04
CA PRO A 104 -9.50 15.16 -5.70
C PRO A 104 -9.34 14.94 -4.20
N SER A 105 -9.79 13.78 -3.72
CA SER A 105 -9.68 13.39 -2.31
C SER A 105 -8.52 12.44 -2.05
N LEU A 106 -7.89 12.58 -0.87
CA LEU A 106 -6.80 11.73 -0.40
C LEU A 106 -7.30 10.84 0.74
N THR A 107 -7.86 9.69 0.38
CA THR A 107 -8.42 8.75 1.35
C THR A 107 -7.33 8.06 2.14
N HIS A 108 -7.46 8.05 3.48
CA HIS A 108 -6.44 7.54 4.39
C HIS A 108 -6.86 6.26 5.11
N GLU A 109 -8.13 6.16 5.54
CA GLU A 109 -8.63 5.06 6.35
C GLU A 109 -10.01 4.62 5.88
N MET A 110 -10.31 3.34 6.05
CA MET A 110 -11.61 2.73 5.78
C MET A 110 -12.09 2.03 7.04
N ARG A 111 -13.39 2.09 7.30
CA ARG A 111 -14.04 1.40 8.42
C ARG A 111 -15.18 0.55 7.89
N TYR A 112 -15.20 -0.74 8.22
CA TYR A 112 -16.32 -1.60 7.84
C TYR A 112 -17.47 -1.46 8.84
N LEU A 113 -18.69 -1.49 8.30
CA LEU A 113 -19.88 -1.54 9.15
C LEU A 113 -19.93 -2.92 9.85
N GLY A 114 -19.73 -2.93 11.17
CA GLY A 114 -19.81 -4.14 11.97
C GLY A 114 -18.47 -4.76 12.39
N ASP A 115 -17.37 -4.00 12.37
CA ASP A 115 -15.99 -4.34 12.78
C ASP A 115 -15.07 -4.80 11.62
N ASP A 116 -13.80 -4.45 11.73
CA ASP A 116 -12.70 -4.79 10.83
C ASP A 116 -11.45 -5.21 11.62
N CYS A 117 -10.41 -5.68 10.92
CA CYS A 117 -9.22 -6.21 11.56
C CYS A 117 -8.35 -5.19 12.32
N THR A 118 -8.77 -3.92 12.34
CA THR A 118 -8.05 -2.81 12.98
C THR A 118 -8.91 -1.96 13.91
N SER A 119 -10.23 -2.19 14.00
CA SER A 119 -11.13 -1.43 14.89
C SER A 119 -11.17 -1.94 16.31
N ASP A 120 -11.39 -3.24 16.51
CA ASP A 120 -11.69 -3.76 17.85
C ASP A 120 -10.57 -4.66 18.43
N ILE A 121 -10.38 -4.54 19.74
CA ILE A 121 -9.53 -5.43 20.54
C ILE A 121 -10.43 -6.18 21.51
N TRP A 122 -10.43 -7.50 21.40
CA TRP A 122 -11.15 -8.39 22.31
C TRP A 122 -10.27 -8.70 23.53
N VAL A 123 -10.79 -8.46 24.75
CA VAL A 123 -10.10 -8.71 26.05
C VAL A 123 -10.72 -9.91 26.76
#